data_AF-Q6KEH8-F1
#
_entry.id   AF-Q6KEH8-F1
#
_cell.length_a   1.000
_cell.length_b   1.000
_cell.length_c   1.000
_cell.angle_alpha   90.00
_cell.angle_beta   90.00
_cell.angle_gamma   90.00
#
_symmetry.space_group_name_H-M   'P 1'
#
loop_
_entity.id
_entity.type
_entity.pdbx_description
1 polymer ?
#
loop_
_entity_poly.entity_id
_entity_poly.type
_entity_poly.pdbx_seq_one_letter_code
_entity_poly.pdbx_strand_id
1 'polypeptide(L)'
;TELKLTRKAAYVRYFNSSAFFFSGFFVVFLSVLPYALIKGIILRKIFTTISFCIVLRMAVTRQFPWAVQTWYDSLGAINKIQ
;
A
#
# COMPACT_ATOMS: atom_id res chain seq x y z
N THR A 1 -27.65 2.76 16.16
CA THR A 1 -26.76 3.67 15.39
C THR A 1 -25.33 3.15 15.33
N GLU A 2 -24.79 2.69 16.46
CA GLU A 2 -23.47 2.03 16.60
C GLU A 2 -23.21 0.92 15.55
N LEU A 3 -24.12 -0.06 15.40
CA LEU A 3 -23.97 -1.16 14.43
C LEU A 3 -23.81 -0.71 12.97
N LYS A 4 -24.43 0.41 12.58
CA LYS A 4 -24.33 0.97 11.23
C LYS A 4 -22.95 1.60 10.98
N LEU A 5 -22.40 2.26 11.99
CA LEU A 5 -21.05 2.85 11.98
C LEU A 5 -19.98 1.77 11.94
N THR A 6 -20.10 0.73 12.78
CA THR A 6 -19.17 -0.41 12.78
C THR A 6 -19.15 -1.13 11.45
N ARG A 7 -20.32 -1.35 10.83
CA ARG A 7 -20.40 -1.96 9.49
C ARG A 7 -19.72 -1.11 8.42
N LYS A 8 -19.90 0.21 8.47
CA LYS A 8 -19.24 1.14 7.52
C LYS A 8 -17.72 1.12 7.70
N ALA A 9 -17.24 1.16 8.95
CA ALA A 9 -15.82 1.08 9.25
C ALA A 9 -15.19 -0.26 8.81
N ALA A 10 -15.89 -1.37 9.05
CA ALA A 10 -15.47 -2.69 8.59
C ALA A 10 -15.39 -2.77 7.05
N TYR A 11 -16.37 -2.19 6.35
CA TYR A 11 -16.37 -2.15 4.88
C TYR A 11 -15.16 -1.38 4.33
N VAL A 12 -14.84 -0.22 4.92
CA VAL A 12 -13.66 0.58 4.50
C VAL A 12 -12.36 -0.18 4.76
N ARG A 13 -12.24 -0.85 5.92
CA ARG A 13 -11.07 -1.69 6.24
C ARG A 13 -10.94 -2.89 5.29
N TYR A 14 -12.06 -3.50 4.93
CA TYR A 14 -12.10 -4.58 3.95
C TYR A 14 -11.64 -4.10 2.58
N PHE A 15 -12.15 -2.96 2.10
CA PHE A 15 -11.72 -2.38 0.84
C PHE A 15 -10.22 -2.03 0.83
N ASN A 16 -9.71 -1.43 1.91
CA ASN A 16 -8.29 -1.12 2.05
C ASN A 16 -7.41 -2.37 1.95
N SER A 17 -7.85 -3.47 2.58
CA SER A 17 -7.16 -4.76 2.49
C SER A 17 -7.25 -5.36 1.08
N SER A 18 -8.45 -5.35 0.49
CA SER A 18 -8.71 -5.88 -0.86
C SER A 18 -7.87 -5.16 -1.92
N ALA A 19 -7.86 -3.81 -1.90
CA ALA A 19 -7.05 -3.00 -2.80
C ALA A 19 -5.55 -3.30 -2.68
N PHE A 20 -5.05 -3.57 -1.47
CA PHE A 20 -3.67 -4.01 -1.28
C PHE A 20 -3.39 -5.38 -1.93
N PHE A 21 -4.29 -6.36 -1.83
CA PHE A 21 -4.08 -7.64 -2.51
C PHE A 21 -4.12 -7.50 -4.04
N PHE A 22 -5.14 -6.83 -4.59
CA PHE A 22 -5.30 -6.67 -6.04
C PHE A 22 -4.22 -5.80 -6.68
N SER A 23 -3.71 -4.79 -5.99
CA SER A 23 -2.68 -3.89 -6.53
C SER A 23 -1.37 -4.60 -6.93
N GLY A 24 -1.12 -5.82 -6.45
CA GLY A 24 0.10 -6.56 -6.76
C GLY A 24 0.18 -6.93 -8.24
N PHE A 25 -0.95 -7.34 -8.81
CA PHE A 25 -1.07 -7.64 -10.23
C PHE A 25 -0.82 -6.41 -11.09
N PHE A 26 -1.44 -5.28 -10.74
CA PHE A 26 -1.29 -4.02 -11.48
C PHE A 26 0.15 -3.49 -11.43
N VAL A 27 0.81 -3.54 -10.27
CA VAL A 27 2.19 -3.07 -10.11
C VAL A 27 3.16 -3.89 -10.96
N VAL A 28 3.00 -5.22 -11.00
CA VAL A 28 3.85 -6.07 -11.85
C VAL A 28 3.54 -5.84 -13.33
N PHE A 29 2.26 -5.79 -13.72
CA PHE A 29 1.88 -5.57 -15.10
C PHE A 29 2.36 -4.21 -15.64
N LEU A 30 2.12 -3.13 -14.90
CA LEU A 30 2.51 -1.76 -15.28
C LEU A 30 4.01 -1.52 -15.22
N SER A 31 4.78 -2.27 -14.41
CA SER A 31 6.24 -2.12 -14.38
C SER A 31 6.94 -2.87 -15.52
N VAL A 32 6.38 -4.00 -15.96
CA VAL A 32 7.01 -4.87 -16.98
C VAL A 32 6.56 -4.51 -18.39
N LEU A 33 5.26 -4.26 -18.61
CA LEU A 33 4.69 -4.02 -19.94
C LEU A 33 5.35 -2.83 -20.67
N PRO A 34 5.45 -1.61 -20.10
CA PRO A 34 6.07 -0.48 -20.80
C PRO A 34 7.57 -0.70 -21.05
N TYR A 35 8.27 -1.40 -20.14
CA TYR A 35 9.68 -1.72 -20.32
C TYR A 35 9.88 -2.70 -21.49
N ALA A 36 9.03 -3.73 -21.59
CA ALA A 36 9.06 -4.70 -22.67
C ALA A 36 8.74 -4.05 -24.03
N LEU A 37 7.81 -3.09 -24.08
CA LEU A 37 7.41 -2.40 -25.32
C LEU A 37 8.50 -1.47 -25.89
N ILE A 38 9.29 -0.80 -25.05
CA ILE A 38 10.26 0.21 -25.49
C ILE A 38 11.67 -0.37 -25.72
N LYS A 39 12.10 -1.33 -24.89
CA LYS A 39 13.51 -1.79 -24.82
C LYS A 39 13.70 -3.28 -25.12
N GLY A 40 12.61 -4.03 -25.38
CA GLY A 40 12.65 -5.49 -25.49
C GLY A 40 12.80 -6.20 -24.14
N ILE A 41 12.83 -7.54 -24.17
CA ILE A 41 12.76 -8.38 -22.96
C ILE A 41 14.18 -8.72 -22.47
N ILE A 42 14.64 -8.03 -21.42
CA ILE A 42 15.85 -8.39 -20.68
C ILE A 42 15.45 -8.99 -19.33
N LEU A 43 15.52 -10.31 -19.21
CA LEU A 43 15.03 -11.09 -18.07
C LEU A 43 15.57 -10.58 -16.72
N ARG A 44 16.88 -10.30 -16.64
CA ARG A 44 17.55 -9.78 -15.44
C ARG A 44 16.92 -8.48 -14.93
N LYS A 45 16.58 -7.58 -15.86
CA LYS A 45 16.09 -6.24 -15.55
C LYS A 45 14.63 -6.27 -15.10
N ILE A 46 13.84 -7.18 -15.68
CA ILE A 46 12.46 -7.45 -15.25
C ILE A 46 12.41 -7.94 -13.79
N PHE A 47 13.22 -8.94 -13.42
CA PHE A 47 13.24 -9.46 -12.05
C PHE A 47 13.67 -8.40 -11.01
N THR A 48 14.67 -7.60 -11.33
CA THR A 48 15.14 -6.53 -10.43
C THR A 48 14.07 -5.44 -10.29
N THR A 49 13.46 -4.99 -11.38
CA THR A 49 12.37 -3.99 -11.32
C THR A 49 11.17 -4.49 -10.51
N ILE A 50 10.71 -5.74 -10.73
CA ILE A 50 9.61 -6.32 -9.96
C ILE A 50 9.96 -6.36 -8.46
N SER A 51 11.17 -6.78 -8.12
CA SER A 51 11.62 -6.87 -6.72
C SER A 51 11.60 -5.51 -6.03
N PHE A 52 12.14 -4.47 -6.69
CA PHE A 52 12.09 -3.10 -6.16
C PHE A 52 10.66 -2.58 -6.02
N CYS A 53 9.81 -2.80 -7.03
CA CYS A 53 8.41 -2.36 -6.98
C CYS A 53 7.60 -3.02 -5.87
N ILE A 54 7.83 -4.31 -5.59
CA ILE A 54 7.12 -5.03 -4.51
C ILE A 54 7.55 -4.50 -3.14
N VAL A 55 8.86 -4.31 -2.91
CA VAL A 55 9.37 -3.77 -1.64
C VAL A 55 8.89 -2.35 -1.42
N LEU A 56 8.96 -1.50 -2.45
CA LEU A 56 8.46 -0.12 -2.37
C LEU A 56 6.96 -0.08 -2.07
N ARG A 57 6.18 -0.95 -2.73
CA ARG A 57 4.74 -1.08 -2.47
C ARG A 57 4.47 -1.43 -1.00
N MET A 58 5.20 -2.40 -0.45
CA MET A 58 5.07 -2.80 0.95
C MET A 58 5.40 -1.65 1.92
N ALA A 59 6.48 -0.90 1.64
CA ALA A 59 6.89 0.24 2.46
C ALA A 59 5.81 1.33 2.48
N VAL A 60 5.31 1.73 1.31
CA VAL A 60 4.35 2.83 1.17
C VAL A 60 2.95 2.48 1.68
N THR A 61 2.51 1.23 1.53
CA THR A 61 1.12 0.83 1.87
C THR A 61 0.97 0.25 3.27
N ARG A 62 2.05 -0.20 3.93
CA ARG A 62 1.99 -0.79 5.28
C ARG A 62 2.82 -0.06 6.31
N GLN A 63 4.12 0.12 6.04
CA GLN A 63 5.06 0.67 7.03
C GLN A 63 4.80 2.16 7.24
N PHE A 64 4.64 2.92 6.16
CA PHE A 64 4.44 4.37 6.22
C PHE A 64 3.12 4.78 6.92
N PRO A 65 1.94 4.23 6.56
CA PRO A 65 0.70 4.61 7.21
C PRO A 65 0.69 4.31 8.71
N TRP A 66 1.32 3.21 9.13
CA TRP A 66 1.42 2.85 10.54
C TRP A 66 2.31 3.83 11.33
N ALA A 67 3.43 4.26 10.74
CA ALA A 67 4.28 5.27 11.34
C ALA A 67 3.52 6.60 11.53
N VAL A 68 2.83 7.07 10.49
CA VAL A 68 2.03 8.32 10.56
C VAL A 68 0.91 8.20 11.60
N GLN A 69 0.21 7.08 11.64
CA GLN A 69 -0.86 6.83 12.63
C GLN A 69 -0.32 6.94 14.06
N THR A 70 0.81 6.31 14.34
CA THR A 70 1.42 6.31 15.68
C THR A 70 1.83 7.72 16.11
N TRP A 71 2.42 8.51 15.21
CA TRP A 71 2.76 9.91 15.48
C TRP A 71 1.52 10.75 15.76
N TYR A 72 0.48 10.59 14.95
CA TYR A 72 -0.78 11.32 15.12
C TYR A 72 -1.44 11.02 16.47
N ASP A 73 -1.54 9.74 16.84
CA ASP A 73 -2.12 9.32 18.11
C ASP A 73 -1.29 9.80 19.30
N SER A 74 0.04 9.77 19.18
CA SER A 74 0.97 10.21 20.22
C SER A 74 0.87 11.72 20.47
N LEU A 75 0.84 12.53 19.40
CA LEU A 75 0.65 13.98 19.51
C LEU A 75 -0.73 14.33 20.11
N GLY A 76 -1.77 13.61 19.70
CA GLY A 76 -3.10 13.77 20.27
C GLY A 76 -3.18 13.41 21.75
N ALA A 77 -2.40 12.43 22.20
CA ALA A 77 -2.29 12.09 23.61
C ALA A 77 -1.54 13.17 24.41
N ILE A 78 -0.42 13.68 23.87
CA ILE A 78 0.37 14.76 24.51
C ILE A 78 -0.50 16.01 24.70
N ASN A 79 -1.25 16.42 23.68
CA ASN A 79 -2.11 17.61 23.73
C ASN A 79 -3.32 17.49 24.68
N LYS A 80 -3.62 16.28 25.18
CA LYS A 80 -4.64 16.08 26.22
C LYS A 80 -4.07 16.11 27.63
N ILE A 81 -2.77 15.85 27.78
CA ILE A 81 -2.06 15.80 29.06
C ILE A 81 -1.54 17.19 29.44
N GLN A 82 -1.09 17.94 28.44
CA GLN A 82 -0.67 19.34 28.58
C GLN A 82 -1.88 20.25 28.74
#